data_AF-A0A957X3R9-F1
#
_entry.id   AF-A0A957X3R9-F1
#
_cell.length_a   1.000
_cell.length_b   1.000
_cell.length_c   1.000
_cell.angle_alpha   90.00
_cell.angle_beta   90.00
_cell.angle_gamma   90.00
#
_symmetry.space_group_name_H-M   'P 1'
#
loop_
_entity.id
_entity.type
_entity.pdbx_description
1 polymer ?
#
loop_
_entity_poly.entity_id
_entity_poly.type
_entity_poly.pdbx_seq_one_letter_code
_entity_poly.pdbx_strand_id
1 'polypeptide(L)'
;NMRPYRTLDDRIDGVVITFVDVTANKEQELALRNAKEYAESIVHTIPDALLVLTTGLRVATANDSFYAMFAVSPADTENRLVYELGNNQWDISELRTLLEEILPQNKVITGYEVTHTFEEIGRRTMLLNARQLDHVQLILLAITDITERKVAEEAQRELQASLALALDAANMGSWDLDLTANQARTDLRHNQLFGLPEPVATWNPTIALEHVIPDDRPLFETAYQQALATGELDVQMRVRWPDGSIHRLHDRGRVYYDNAGNPVRIAGVTVEVDGE
;
A
#
# COMPACT_ATOMS: atom_id res chain seq x y z
N ASN A 1 -13.52 -3.86 -60.59
CA ASN A 1 -13.48 -4.90 -61.66
C ASN A 1 -13.49 -4.19 -63.01
N MET A 2 -12.60 -4.54 -63.96
CA MET A 2 -12.63 -3.97 -65.32
C MET A 2 -13.15 -5.01 -66.31
N ARG A 3 -14.19 -4.65 -67.08
CA ARG A 3 -14.65 -5.46 -68.21
C ARG A 3 -14.70 -4.58 -69.47
N PRO A 4 -14.03 -4.98 -70.57
CA PRO A 4 -14.14 -4.28 -71.82
C PRO A 4 -15.53 -4.55 -72.43
N TYR A 5 -16.13 -3.54 -73.04
CA TYR A 5 -17.32 -3.70 -73.88
C TYR A 5 -16.92 -3.46 -75.34
N ARG A 6 -17.40 -4.33 -76.21
CA ARG A 6 -17.04 -4.40 -77.63
C ARG A 6 -18.24 -4.10 -78.50
N THR A 7 -18.02 -3.45 -79.64
CA THR A 7 -19.04 -3.18 -80.66
C THR A 7 -19.32 -4.42 -81.53
N LEU A 8 -20.37 -4.34 -82.37
CA LEU A 8 -20.80 -5.42 -83.28
C LEU A 8 -19.71 -5.90 -84.25
N ASP A 9 -18.68 -5.08 -84.50
CA ASP A 9 -17.52 -5.40 -85.36
C ASP A 9 -16.30 -5.92 -84.55
N ASP A 10 -16.52 -6.39 -83.31
CA ASP A 10 -15.54 -6.96 -82.37
C ASP A 10 -14.32 -6.06 -82.06
N ARG A 11 -14.50 -4.74 -82.14
CA ARG A 11 -13.52 -3.74 -81.67
C ARG A 11 -13.86 -3.28 -80.25
N ILE A 12 -12.82 -3.10 -79.43
CA ILE A 12 -12.98 -2.53 -78.08
C ILE A 12 -13.32 -1.05 -78.23
N ASP A 13 -14.51 -0.67 -77.80
CA ASP A 13 -15.05 0.69 -77.95
C ASP A 13 -15.02 1.47 -76.62
N GLY A 14 -14.84 0.77 -75.49
CA GLY A 14 -14.62 1.39 -74.19
C GLY A 14 -14.34 0.38 -73.08
N VAL A 15 -13.83 0.89 -71.95
CA VAL A 15 -13.62 0.12 -70.72
C VAL A 15 -14.54 0.66 -69.64
N VAL A 16 -15.37 -0.21 -69.07
CA VAL A 16 -16.15 0.14 -67.87
C VAL A 16 -15.29 -0.19 -66.64
N ILE A 17 -14.92 0.85 -65.90
CA ILE A 17 -14.23 0.72 -64.61
C ILE A 17 -15.26 1.00 -63.52
N THR A 18 -15.52 -0.01 -62.68
CA THR A 18 -16.27 0.17 -61.45
C THR A 18 -15.30 0.45 -60.31
N PHE A 19 -15.40 1.63 -59.73
CA PHE A 19 -14.71 1.99 -58.50
C PHE A 19 -15.66 1.71 -57.34
N VAL A 20 -15.18 0.96 -56.34
CA VAL A 20 -15.88 0.79 -55.06
C VAL A 20 -15.13 1.67 -54.08
N ASP A 21 -15.83 2.61 -53.46
CA ASP A 21 -15.25 3.40 -52.38
C ASP A 21 -15.09 2.49 -51.15
N VAL A 22 -13.84 2.32 -50.73
CA VAL A 22 -13.45 1.48 -49.58
C VAL A 22 -12.84 2.31 -48.45
N THR A 23 -12.88 3.65 -48.54
CA THR A 23 -12.21 4.56 -47.60
C THR A 23 -12.67 4.33 -46.17
N ALA A 24 -13.99 4.33 -45.96
CA ALA A 24 -14.59 4.10 -44.64
C ALA A 24 -14.23 2.73 -44.03
N ASN A 25 -14.21 1.67 -44.85
CA ASN A 25 -13.82 0.33 -44.37
C ASN A 25 -12.34 0.29 -43.95
N LYS A 26 -11.46 0.93 -44.72
CA LYS A 26 -10.03 0.99 -44.37
C LYS A 26 -9.75 1.83 -43.12
N GLU A 27 -10.50 2.92 -42.92
CA GLU A 27 -10.41 3.73 -41.70
C GLU A 27 -10.88 2.96 -40.46
N GLN A 28 -11.98 2.19 -40.57
CA GLN A 28 -12.47 1.33 -39.49
C GLN A 28 -11.51 0.19 -39.16
N GLU A 29 -10.95 -0.48 -40.17
CA GLU A 29 -9.96 -1.54 -39.99
C GLU A 29 -8.70 -1.02 -39.29
N LEU A 30 -8.21 0.15 -39.70
CA LEU A 30 -7.07 0.81 -39.06
C LEU A 30 -7.38 1.24 -37.63
N ALA A 31 -8.56 1.82 -37.38
CA ALA A 31 -8.98 2.22 -36.05
C ALA A 31 -9.10 1.01 -35.09
N LEU A 32 -9.66 -0.10 -35.56
CA LEU A 32 -9.76 -1.34 -34.80
C LEU A 32 -8.38 -1.92 -34.49
N ARG A 33 -7.48 -1.94 -35.48
CA ARG A 33 -6.11 -2.40 -35.31
C ARG A 33 -5.36 -1.56 -34.28
N ASN A 34 -5.42 -0.23 -34.38
CA ASN A 34 -4.78 0.69 -33.43
C ASN A 34 -5.36 0.53 -32.02
N ALA A 35 -6.68 0.36 -31.88
CA ALA A 35 -7.33 0.13 -30.59
C ALA A 35 -6.87 -1.18 -29.95
N LYS A 36 -6.72 -2.25 -30.75
CA LYS A 36 -6.21 -3.54 -30.30
C LYS A 36 -4.75 -3.44 -29.84
N GLU A 37 -3.87 -2.88 -30.67
CA GLU A 37 -2.45 -2.69 -30.35
C GLU A 37 -2.26 -1.84 -29.07
N TYR A 38 -3.10 -0.81 -28.90
CA TYR A 38 -3.11 0.02 -27.68
C TYR A 38 -3.54 -0.77 -26.43
N ALA A 39 -4.62 -1.56 -26.51
CA ALA A 39 -5.10 -2.37 -25.40
C ALA A 39 -4.08 -3.46 -24.99
N GLU A 40 -3.46 -4.13 -25.97
CA GLU A 40 -2.39 -5.11 -25.74
C GLU A 40 -1.19 -4.45 -25.03
N SER A 41 -0.79 -3.26 -25.47
CA SER A 41 0.30 -2.50 -24.84
C SER A 41 0.01 -2.16 -23.38
N ILE A 42 -1.23 -1.78 -23.03
CA ILE A 42 -1.62 -1.55 -21.63
C ILE A 42 -1.49 -2.85 -20.83
N VAL A 43 -2.07 -3.95 -21.31
CA VAL A 43 -2.07 -5.24 -20.59
C VAL A 43 -0.66 -5.77 -20.33
N HIS A 44 0.25 -5.58 -21.29
CA HIS A 44 1.63 -6.04 -21.22
C HIS A 44 2.52 -5.14 -20.36
N THR A 45 2.15 -3.88 -20.13
CA THR A 45 2.92 -2.96 -19.29
C THR A 45 2.46 -2.92 -17.83
N ILE A 46 1.30 -3.51 -17.52
CA ILE A 46 0.81 -3.62 -16.15
C ILE A 46 1.67 -4.64 -15.38
N PRO A 47 2.27 -4.24 -14.23
CA PRO A 47 3.09 -5.14 -13.42
C PRO A 47 2.26 -6.22 -12.71
N ASP A 48 0.96 -5.99 -12.52
CA ASP A 48 0.05 -6.99 -11.97
C ASP A 48 -0.15 -8.14 -12.95
N ALA A 49 -0.26 -9.34 -12.38
CA ALA A 49 -0.60 -10.54 -13.13
C ALA A 49 -2.09 -10.48 -13.53
N LEU A 50 -2.38 -10.66 -14.82
CA LEU A 50 -3.73 -10.60 -15.38
C LEU A 50 -4.09 -11.93 -16.02
N LEU A 51 -5.29 -12.43 -15.67
CA LEU A 51 -5.94 -13.55 -16.32
C LEU A 51 -7.28 -13.10 -16.91
N VAL A 52 -7.53 -13.53 -18.14
CA VAL A 52 -8.86 -13.49 -18.75
C VAL A 52 -9.40 -14.91 -18.71
N LEU A 53 -10.52 -15.12 -18.04
CA LEU A 53 -11.19 -16.40 -17.95
C LEU A 53 -12.50 -16.39 -18.75
N THR A 54 -12.88 -17.55 -19.27
CA THR A 54 -14.24 -17.80 -19.77
C THR A 54 -15.22 -17.96 -18.61
N THR A 55 -16.53 -17.96 -18.88
CA THR A 55 -17.56 -18.30 -17.88
C THR A 55 -17.44 -19.73 -17.33
N GLY A 56 -16.80 -20.63 -18.07
CA GLY A 56 -16.41 -21.97 -17.59
C GLY A 56 -15.12 -21.99 -16.77
N LEU A 57 -14.63 -20.83 -16.34
CA LEU A 57 -13.41 -20.63 -15.54
C LEU A 57 -12.13 -21.18 -16.18
N ARG A 58 -12.14 -21.36 -17.51
CA ARG A 58 -10.94 -21.69 -18.29
C ARG A 58 -10.18 -20.43 -18.68
N VAL A 59 -8.86 -20.46 -18.63
CA VAL A 59 -8.01 -19.35 -19.04
C VAL A 59 -8.13 -19.15 -20.55
N ALA A 60 -8.61 -17.98 -20.96
CA ALA A 60 -8.62 -17.53 -22.34
C ALA A 60 -7.26 -16.92 -22.73
N THR A 61 -6.68 -16.09 -21.85
CA THR A 61 -5.33 -15.52 -22.02
C THR A 61 -4.78 -15.02 -20.69
N ALA A 62 -3.46 -14.85 -20.60
CA ALA A 62 -2.77 -14.23 -19.48
C ALA A 62 -1.71 -13.25 -19.99
N ASN A 63 -1.36 -12.23 -19.20
CA ASN A 63 -0.28 -11.31 -19.55
C ASN A 63 1.11 -11.85 -19.14
N ASP A 64 2.16 -11.20 -19.65
CA ASP A 64 3.56 -11.55 -19.35
C ASP A 64 3.88 -11.54 -17.84
N SER A 65 3.28 -10.63 -17.09
CA SER A 65 3.44 -10.56 -15.62
C SER A 65 2.92 -11.80 -14.91
N PHE A 66 1.81 -12.41 -15.36
CA PHE A 66 1.32 -13.67 -14.81
C PHE A 66 2.32 -14.81 -15.04
N TYR A 67 2.82 -14.95 -16.27
CA TYR A 67 3.81 -15.98 -16.60
C TYR A 67 5.10 -15.83 -15.79
N ALA A 68 5.60 -14.60 -15.66
CA ALA A 68 6.81 -14.30 -14.91
C ALA A 68 6.63 -14.52 -13.39
N MET A 69 5.52 -14.07 -12.81
CA MET A 69 5.25 -14.15 -11.38
C MET A 69 5.09 -15.59 -10.90
N PHE A 70 4.41 -16.43 -11.70
CA PHE A 70 4.08 -17.80 -11.32
C PHE A 70 4.96 -18.86 -11.98
N ALA A 71 5.98 -18.45 -12.73
CA ALA A 71 6.93 -19.33 -13.43
C ALA A 71 6.25 -20.37 -14.36
N VAL A 72 5.16 -19.97 -15.04
CA VAL A 72 4.38 -20.84 -15.94
C VAL A 72 4.46 -20.38 -17.40
N SER A 73 4.24 -21.31 -18.32
CA SER A 73 4.22 -21.03 -19.77
C SER A 73 2.80 -20.82 -20.31
N PRO A 74 2.61 -20.08 -21.43
CA PRO A 74 1.30 -19.98 -22.08
C PRO A 74 0.71 -21.34 -22.46
N ALA A 75 1.54 -22.27 -22.97
CA ALA A 75 1.10 -23.61 -23.36
C ALA A 75 0.59 -24.45 -22.18
N ASP A 76 1.09 -24.17 -20.97
CA ASP A 76 0.66 -24.83 -19.75
C ASP A 76 -0.49 -24.12 -19.02
N THR A 77 -0.89 -22.95 -19.50
CA THR A 77 -1.87 -22.09 -18.82
C THR A 77 -3.14 -21.93 -19.63
N GLU A 78 -3.03 -21.61 -20.92
CA GLU A 78 -4.17 -21.29 -21.76
C GLU A 78 -5.07 -22.52 -22.00
N ASN A 79 -6.38 -22.27 -22.07
CA ASN A 79 -7.45 -23.26 -22.21
C ASN A 79 -7.57 -24.29 -21.06
N ARG A 80 -6.78 -24.16 -19.99
CA ARG A 80 -6.92 -24.98 -18.77
C ARG A 80 -7.91 -24.36 -17.80
N LEU A 81 -8.51 -25.20 -16.95
CA LEU A 81 -9.33 -24.68 -15.84
C LEU A 81 -8.40 -23.95 -14.87
N VAL A 82 -8.84 -22.81 -14.34
CA VAL A 82 -8.01 -22.01 -13.43
C VAL A 82 -7.52 -22.82 -12.22
N TYR A 83 -8.31 -23.77 -11.74
CA TYR A 83 -7.96 -24.64 -10.61
C TYR A 83 -6.92 -25.71 -10.95
N GLU A 84 -6.71 -26.01 -12.23
CA GLU A 84 -5.74 -27.02 -12.70
C GLU A 84 -4.34 -26.42 -12.92
N LEU A 85 -4.22 -25.09 -12.81
CA LEU A 85 -2.95 -24.38 -13.05
C LEU A 85 -1.89 -24.76 -12.02
N GLY A 86 -0.64 -24.84 -12.49
CA GLY A 86 0.52 -25.11 -11.64
C GLY A 86 0.39 -26.40 -10.84
N ASN A 87 -0.01 -27.52 -11.47
CA ASN A 87 -0.22 -28.79 -10.77
C ASN A 87 -1.31 -28.72 -9.68
N ASN A 88 -2.44 -28.08 -10.00
CA ASN A 88 -3.57 -27.82 -9.10
C ASN A 88 -3.29 -26.91 -7.89
N GLN A 89 -2.17 -26.17 -7.88
CA GLN A 89 -1.86 -25.21 -6.81
C GLN A 89 -2.87 -24.05 -6.75
N TRP A 90 -3.59 -23.79 -7.85
CA TRP A 90 -4.65 -22.79 -7.89
C TRP A 90 -6.01 -23.32 -7.43
N ASP A 91 -6.12 -24.59 -7.02
CA ASP A 91 -7.32 -25.13 -6.36
C ASP A 91 -7.40 -24.67 -4.89
N ILE A 92 -7.59 -23.36 -4.73
CA ILE A 92 -7.61 -22.68 -3.43
C ILE A 92 -9.07 -22.45 -3.04
N SER A 93 -9.44 -22.85 -1.81
CA SER A 93 -10.84 -22.76 -1.33
C SER A 93 -11.37 -21.33 -1.41
N GLU A 94 -10.56 -20.36 -1.00
CA GLU A 94 -10.90 -18.93 -1.03
C GLU A 94 -11.06 -18.40 -2.46
N LEU A 95 -10.29 -18.90 -3.43
CA LEU A 95 -10.44 -18.55 -4.84
C LEU A 95 -11.71 -19.14 -5.43
N ARG A 96 -12.10 -20.36 -5.04
CA ARG A 96 -13.38 -20.95 -5.42
C ARG A 96 -14.54 -20.13 -4.91
N THR A 97 -14.55 -19.79 -3.63
CA THR A 97 -15.58 -18.91 -3.05
C THR A 97 -15.67 -17.60 -3.82
N LEU A 98 -14.52 -16.97 -4.14
CA LEU A 98 -14.51 -15.75 -4.94
C LEU A 98 -15.17 -15.92 -6.31
N LEU A 99 -14.76 -16.93 -7.09
CA LEU A 99 -15.18 -17.09 -8.49
C LEU A 99 -16.57 -17.73 -8.64
N GLU A 100 -16.95 -18.64 -7.75
CA GLU A 100 -18.18 -19.45 -7.85
C GLU A 100 -19.34 -18.85 -7.03
N GLU A 101 -19.06 -18.18 -5.91
CA GLU A 101 -20.09 -17.67 -5.00
C GLU A 101 -20.22 -16.15 -5.05
N ILE A 102 -19.11 -15.43 -4.85
CA ILE A 102 -19.12 -13.98 -4.61
C ILE A 102 -19.21 -13.19 -5.93
N LEU A 103 -18.36 -13.51 -6.91
CA LEU A 103 -18.29 -12.77 -8.17
C LEU A 103 -19.61 -12.83 -8.98
N PRO A 104 -20.31 -13.98 -9.09
CA PRO A 104 -21.58 -14.03 -9.82
C PRO A 104 -22.66 -13.11 -9.23
N GLN A 105 -22.61 -12.83 -7.93
CA GLN A 105 -23.56 -11.96 -7.22
C GLN A 105 -23.19 -10.48 -7.33
N ASN A 106 -21.89 -10.15 -7.23
CA ASN A 106 -21.44 -8.77 -7.10
C ASN A 106 -20.84 -8.17 -8.38
N LYS A 107 -20.63 -8.97 -9.45
CA LYS A 107 -20.08 -8.62 -10.78
C LYS A 107 -18.68 -8.01 -10.81
N VAL A 108 -18.29 -7.28 -9.77
CA VAL A 108 -16.99 -6.64 -9.55
C VAL A 108 -16.60 -6.90 -8.11
N ILE A 109 -15.43 -7.48 -7.90
CA ILE A 109 -14.79 -7.66 -6.61
C ILE A 109 -13.45 -6.95 -6.62
N THR A 110 -13.16 -6.25 -5.53
CA THR A 110 -11.88 -5.57 -5.34
C THR A 110 -11.30 -5.89 -3.98
N GLY A 111 -10.00 -6.11 -3.92
CA GLY A 111 -9.27 -6.26 -2.68
C GLY A 111 -9.50 -7.57 -1.94
N TYR A 112 -9.84 -8.66 -2.65
CA TYR A 112 -10.04 -9.97 -2.03
C TYR A 112 -8.68 -10.65 -1.79
N GLU A 113 -8.29 -10.78 -0.53
CA GLU A 113 -6.98 -11.33 -0.16
C GLU A 113 -7.00 -12.86 -0.08
N VAL A 114 -6.00 -13.51 -0.68
CA VAL A 114 -5.79 -14.96 -0.64
C VAL A 114 -4.33 -15.26 -0.32
N THR A 115 -4.08 -16.08 0.70
CA THR A 115 -2.71 -16.54 1.02
C THR A 115 -2.56 -18.01 0.62
N HIS A 116 -1.52 -18.32 -0.15
CA HIS A 116 -1.24 -19.69 -0.56
C HIS A 116 0.27 -19.96 -0.58
N THR A 117 0.67 -21.22 -0.38
CA THR A 117 2.07 -21.63 -0.48
C THR A 117 2.25 -22.43 -1.76
N PHE A 118 2.89 -21.82 -2.74
CA PHE A 118 3.23 -22.45 -4.00
C PHE A 118 4.55 -23.23 -3.88
N GLU A 119 4.69 -24.32 -4.64
CA GLU A 119 5.86 -25.20 -4.64
C GLU A 119 7.13 -24.47 -5.10
N GLU A 120 7.05 -23.71 -6.20
CA GLU A 120 8.23 -23.07 -6.80
C GLU A 120 8.52 -21.68 -6.23
N ILE A 121 7.48 -20.88 -5.99
CA ILE A 121 7.62 -19.48 -5.56
C ILE A 121 7.46 -19.31 -4.05
N GLY A 122 7.00 -20.33 -3.32
CA GLY A 122 6.81 -20.30 -1.88
C GLY A 122 5.52 -19.60 -1.45
N ARG A 123 5.47 -19.15 -0.20
CA ARG A 123 4.30 -18.46 0.37
C ARG A 123 4.08 -17.12 -0.32
N ARG A 124 2.84 -16.89 -0.75
CA ARG A 124 2.37 -15.67 -1.39
C ARG A 124 1.04 -15.21 -0.82
N THR A 125 0.89 -13.91 -0.67
CA THR A 125 -0.37 -13.23 -0.36
C THR A 125 -0.80 -12.43 -1.59
N MET A 126 -1.87 -12.86 -2.22
CA MET A 126 -2.40 -12.31 -3.46
C MET A 126 -3.60 -11.42 -3.16
N LEU A 127 -3.62 -10.22 -3.72
CA LEU A 127 -4.78 -9.34 -3.74
C LEU A 127 -5.51 -9.51 -5.07
N LEU A 128 -6.71 -10.06 -5.02
CA LEU A 128 -7.51 -10.40 -6.20
C LEU A 128 -8.55 -9.31 -6.46
N ASN A 129 -8.55 -8.81 -7.70
CA ASN A 129 -9.62 -7.99 -8.25
C ASN A 129 -10.25 -8.74 -9.42
N ALA A 130 -11.56 -8.95 -9.38
CA ALA A 130 -12.26 -9.72 -10.39
C ALA A 130 -13.42 -8.91 -10.98
N ARG A 131 -13.62 -8.97 -12.29
CA ARG A 131 -14.75 -8.33 -12.98
C ARG A 131 -15.32 -9.26 -14.02
N GLN A 132 -16.61 -9.53 -13.91
CA GLN A 132 -17.37 -10.24 -14.94
C GLN A 132 -17.84 -9.26 -16.02
N LEU A 133 -17.65 -9.64 -17.28
CA LEU A 133 -18.05 -8.90 -18.47
C LEU A 133 -19.12 -9.70 -19.24
N ASP A 134 -20.38 -9.46 -18.90
CA ASP A 134 -21.52 -10.25 -19.40
C ASP A 134 -21.67 -10.21 -20.93
N HIS A 135 -21.40 -9.06 -21.57
CA HIS A 135 -21.54 -8.90 -23.02
C HIS A 135 -20.56 -9.74 -23.85
N VAL A 136 -19.44 -10.13 -23.26
CA VAL A 136 -18.40 -10.94 -23.93
C VAL A 136 -18.21 -12.30 -23.26
N GLN A 137 -18.97 -12.60 -22.19
CA GLN A 137 -18.88 -13.84 -21.41
C GLN A 137 -17.46 -14.13 -20.90
N LEU A 138 -16.78 -13.09 -20.42
CA LEU A 138 -15.43 -13.20 -19.86
C LEU A 138 -15.40 -12.72 -18.41
N ILE A 139 -14.40 -13.17 -17.68
CA ILE A 139 -14.02 -12.69 -16.36
C ILE A 139 -12.60 -12.16 -16.46
N LEU A 140 -12.37 -10.93 -16.02
CA LEU A 140 -11.03 -10.39 -15.83
C LEU A 140 -10.65 -10.61 -14.37
N LEU A 141 -9.51 -11.24 -14.13
CA LEU A 141 -8.93 -11.45 -12.81
C LEU A 141 -7.55 -10.80 -12.78
N ALA A 142 -7.39 -9.79 -11.95
CA ALA A 142 -6.10 -9.17 -11.65
C ALA A 142 -5.60 -9.68 -10.30
N ILE A 143 -4.31 -10.00 -10.27
CA ILE A 143 -3.60 -10.60 -9.15
C ILE A 143 -2.39 -9.72 -8.85
N THR A 144 -2.41 -9.06 -7.70
CA THR A 144 -1.26 -8.32 -7.20
C THR A 144 -0.62 -9.11 -6.06
N ASP A 145 0.68 -9.39 -6.15
CA ASP A 145 1.43 -9.96 -5.04
C ASP A 145 1.68 -8.87 -3.98
N ILE A 146 1.08 -9.02 -2.81
CA ILE A 146 1.22 -8.12 -1.67
C ILE A 146 2.02 -8.75 -0.53
N THR A 147 2.76 -9.84 -0.80
CA THR A 147 3.50 -10.59 0.22
C THR A 147 4.51 -9.71 0.95
N GLU A 148 5.37 -9.01 0.21
CA GLU A 148 6.39 -8.14 0.81
C GLU A 148 5.78 -7.02 1.65
N ARG A 149 4.67 -6.44 1.16
CA ARG A 149 3.92 -5.42 1.89
C ARG A 149 3.39 -5.98 3.22
N LYS A 150 2.75 -7.17 3.20
CA LYS A 150 2.24 -7.82 4.42
C LYS A 150 3.35 -8.18 5.41
N VAL A 151 4.47 -8.68 4.91
CA VAL A 151 5.64 -9.01 5.76
C VAL A 151 6.21 -7.75 6.41
N ALA A 152 6.34 -6.66 5.66
CA ALA A 152 6.80 -5.38 6.20
C ALA A 152 5.83 -4.80 7.23
N GLU A 153 4.52 -4.85 6.95
CA GLU A 153 3.48 -4.42 7.89
C GLU A 153 3.52 -5.22 9.19
N GLU A 154 3.68 -6.55 9.13
CA GLU A 154 3.74 -7.39 10.32
C GLU A 154 5.04 -7.16 11.10
N ALA A 155 6.18 -7.08 10.43
CA ALA A 155 7.46 -6.76 11.08
C ALA A 155 7.41 -5.38 11.77
N GLN A 156 6.75 -4.39 11.15
CA GLN A 156 6.53 -3.08 11.77
C GLN A 156 5.65 -3.20 13.02
N ARG A 157 4.56 -3.97 12.97
CA ARG A 157 3.69 -4.19 14.14
C ARG A 157 4.42 -4.89 15.26
N GLU A 158 5.18 -5.94 14.96
CA GLU A 158 5.99 -6.67 15.96
C GLU A 158 7.02 -5.76 16.61
N LEU A 159 7.72 -4.94 15.83
CA LEU A 159 8.68 -3.97 16.37
C LEU A 159 8.00 -2.93 17.26
N GLN A 160 6.84 -2.41 16.85
CA GLN A 160 6.06 -1.46 17.65
C GLN A 160 5.59 -2.09 18.97
N ALA A 161 5.07 -3.32 18.93
CA ALA A 161 4.65 -4.06 20.11
C ALA A 161 5.83 -4.35 21.06
N SER A 162 6.98 -4.74 20.51
CA SER A 162 8.20 -4.99 21.27
C SER A 162 8.72 -3.71 21.94
N LEU A 163 8.73 -2.58 21.22
CA LEU A 163 9.10 -1.27 21.78
C LEU A 163 8.14 -0.84 22.90
N ALA A 164 6.84 -0.98 22.70
CA ALA A 164 5.84 -0.66 23.72
C ALA A 164 6.04 -1.51 24.98
N LEU A 165 6.29 -2.81 24.83
CA LEU A 165 6.58 -3.70 25.96
C LEU A 165 7.88 -3.30 26.68
N ALA A 166 8.94 -2.94 25.94
CA ALA A 166 10.21 -2.52 26.53
C ALA A 166 10.09 -1.21 27.32
N LEU A 167 9.35 -0.23 26.79
CA LEU A 167 9.05 1.03 27.48
C LEU A 167 8.22 0.79 28.75
N ASP A 168 7.18 -0.05 28.66
CA ASP A 168 6.33 -0.39 29.81
C ASP A 168 7.12 -1.14 30.90
N ALA A 169 7.92 -2.14 30.53
CA ALA A 169 8.75 -2.90 31.46
C ALA A 169 9.81 -2.02 32.17
N ALA A 170 10.27 -0.97 31.49
CA ALA A 170 11.19 0.01 32.06
C ALA A 170 10.49 1.18 32.78
N ASN A 171 9.15 1.18 32.86
CA ASN A 171 8.34 2.29 33.38
C ASN A 171 8.67 3.65 32.74
N MET A 172 8.99 3.65 31.45
CA MET A 172 9.35 4.86 30.69
C MET A 172 8.18 5.33 29.84
N GLY A 173 7.89 6.63 29.89
CA GLY A 173 6.95 7.29 29.00
C GLY A 173 7.67 7.95 27.83
N SER A 174 7.17 7.78 26.61
CA SER A 174 7.75 8.38 25.41
C SER A 174 7.03 9.66 24.99
N TRP A 175 7.78 10.58 24.41
CA TRP A 175 7.27 11.84 23.88
C TRP A 175 8.03 12.29 22.63
N ASP A 176 7.32 13.01 21.76
CA ASP A 176 7.80 13.47 20.47
C ASP A 176 7.27 14.87 20.18
N LEU A 177 8.10 15.88 20.45
CA LEU A 177 7.81 17.29 20.28
C LEU A 177 8.15 17.75 18.86
N ASP A 178 7.14 18.17 18.12
CA ASP A 178 7.29 18.96 16.90
C ASP A 178 7.52 20.43 17.29
N LEU A 179 8.70 20.97 16.97
CA LEU A 179 9.07 22.35 17.30
C LEU A 179 8.41 23.38 16.36
N THR A 180 7.97 22.94 15.18
CA THR A 180 7.30 23.81 14.21
C THR A 180 5.83 24.03 14.56
N ALA A 181 5.16 22.96 15.01
CA ALA A 181 3.77 23.00 15.48
C ALA A 181 3.65 23.35 16.97
N ASN A 182 4.76 23.28 17.71
CA ASN A 182 4.82 23.37 19.18
C ASN A 182 3.84 22.39 19.86
N GLN A 183 3.87 21.13 19.41
CA GLN A 183 3.00 20.07 19.92
C GLN A 183 3.78 18.78 20.09
N ALA A 184 3.64 18.16 21.26
CA ALA A 184 4.18 16.86 21.56
C ALA A 184 3.11 15.78 21.45
N ARG A 185 3.47 14.70 20.75
CA ARG A 185 2.77 13.42 20.84
C ARG A 185 3.38 12.65 21.99
N THR A 186 2.55 12.14 22.90
CA THR A 186 2.98 11.36 24.06
C THR A 186 2.26 10.03 24.09
N ASP A 187 2.88 9.02 24.69
CA ASP A 187 2.17 7.80 25.05
C ASP A 187 1.39 7.96 26.37
N LEU A 188 0.61 6.93 26.73
CA LEU A 188 -0.17 6.95 27.96
C LEU A 188 0.74 6.96 29.20
N ARG A 189 1.88 6.27 29.16
CA ARG A 189 2.80 6.15 30.28
C ARG A 189 3.43 7.50 30.64
N HIS A 190 3.78 8.31 29.64
CA HIS A 190 4.22 9.69 29.85
C HIS A 190 3.18 10.46 30.68
N ASN A 191 1.90 10.42 30.29
CA ASN A 191 0.85 11.13 31.02
C ASN A 191 0.72 10.64 32.47
N GLN A 192 0.84 9.34 32.70
CA GLN A 192 0.83 8.72 34.02
C GLN A 192 2.01 9.16 34.90
N LEU A 193 3.19 9.40 34.33
CA LEU A 193 4.36 9.94 35.05
C LEU A 193 4.12 11.38 35.56
N PHE A 194 3.17 12.11 34.96
CA PHE A 194 2.69 13.40 35.45
C PHE A 194 1.41 13.29 36.31
N GLY A 195 1.01 12.07 36.69
CA GLY A 195 -0.18 11.80 37.51
C GLY A 195 -1.51 11.91 36.76
N LEU A 196 -1.49 11.89 35.42
CA LEU A 196 -2.67 12.04 34.58
C LEU A 196 -3.15 10.67 34.07
N PRO A 197 -4.34 10.19 34.47
CA PRO A 197 -4.83 8.85 34.11
C PRO A 197 -5.36 8.77 32.67
N GLU A 198 -5.72 9.90 32.07
CA GLU A 198 -6.30 9.99 30.73
C GLU A 198 -5.34 10.72 29.77
N PRO A 199 -5.39 10.42 28.45
CA PRO A 199 -4.62 11.16 27.46
C PRO A 199 -4.94 12.65 27.46
N VAL A 200 -3.90 13.49 27.51
CA VAL A 200 -4.03 14.94 27.29
C VAL A 200 -3.96 15.22 25.80
N ALA A 201 -4.91 16.00 25.28
CA ALA A 201 -5.06 16.22 23.85
C ALA A 201 -3.90 17.00 23.19
N THR A 202 -3.14 17.78 23.96
CA THR A 202 -2.01 18.55 23.43
C THR A 202 -0.97 18.74 24.52
N TRP A 203 0.18 18.09 24.38
CA TRP A 203 1.36 18.42 25.17
C TRP A 203 2.20 19.46 24.44
N ASN A 204 2.91 20.29 25.19
CA ASN A 204 3.96 21.18 24.69
C ASN A 204 4.85 21.60 25.88
N PRO A 205 5.98 22.29 25.66
CA PRO A 205 6.86 22.71 26.74
C PRO A 205 6.18 23.57 27.80
N THR A 206 5.20 24.41 27.43
CA THR A 206 4.45 25.25 28.37
C THR A 206 3.61 24.40 29.32
N ILE A 207 2.86 23.43 28.81
CA ILE A 207 2.03 22.51 29.61
C ILE A 207 2.90 21.62 30.48
N ALA A 208 4.05 21.15 29.98
CA ALA A 208 5.01 20.42 30.79
C ALA A 208 5.49 21.25 31.98
N LEU A 209 5.86 22.52 31.75
CA LEU A 209 6.36 23.43 32.78
C LEU A 209 5.33 23.73 33.87
N GLU A 210 4.02 23.69 33.57
CA GLU A 210 2.96 23.86 34.56
C GLU A 210 3.00 22.79 35.66
N HIS A 211 3.40 21.57 35.29
CA HIS A 211 3.51 20.43 36.21
C HIS A 211 4.84 20.43 36.99
N VAL A 212 5.89 21.07 36.46
CA VAL A 212 7.17 21.24 37.14
C VAL A 212 7.01 22.17 38.33
N ILE A 213 7.55 21.78 39.50
CA ILE A 213 7.50 22.63 40.69
C ILE A 213 8.23 23.97 40.43
N PRO A 214 7.79 25.09 41.03
CA PRO A 214 8.35 26.41 40.75
C PRO A 214 9.89 26.49 40.84
N ASP A 215 10.48 25.80 41.82
CA ASP A 215 11.93 25.80 42.07
C ASP A 215 12.74 25.14 40.94
N ASP A 216 12.16 24.17 40.23
CA ASP A 216 12.85 23.40 39.18
C ASP A 216 12.55 23.93 37.77
N ARG A 217 11.64 24.91 37.62
CA ARG A 217 11.31 25.52 36.31
C ARG A 217 12.52 26.14 35.60
N PRO A 218 13.38 26.93 36.28
CA PRO A 218 14.57 27.49 35.61
C PRO A 218 15.54 26.43 35.13
N LEU A 219 15.60 25.27 35.81
CA LEU A 219 16.43 24.14 35.43
C LEU A 219 15.93 23.51 34.12
N PHE A 220 14.62 23.27 34.02
CA PHE A 220 14.00 22.75 32.79
C PHE A 220 14.18 23.70 31.61
N GLU A 221 13.91 25.00 31.79
CA GLU A 221 14.06 26.01 30.73
C GLU A 221 15.50 26.08 30.23
N THR A 222 16.48 26.06 31.16
CA THR A 222 17.91 26.09 30.80
C THR A 222 18.29 24.84 30.02
N ALA A 223 17.90 23.66 30.49
CA ALA A 223 18.20 22.40 29.81
C ALA A 223 17.56 22.34 28.42
N TYR A 224 16.32 22.82 28.27
CA TYR A 224 15.63 22.91 26.99
C TYR A 224 16.36 23.82 25.99
N GLN A 225 16.78 25.02 26.42
CA GLN A 225 17.54 25.93 25.55
C GLN A 225 18.92 25.36 25.19
N GLN A 226 19.58 24.69 26.14
CA GLN A 226 20.84 24.00 25.87
C GLN A 226 20.65 22.87 24.86
N ALA A 227 19.60 22.06 24.99
CA ALA A 227 19.31 20.96 24.07
C ALA A 227 19.19 21.43 22.61
N LEU A 228 18.54 22.57 22.37
CA LEU A 228 18.44 23.15 21.02
C LEU A 228 19.83 23.45 20.41
N ALA A 229 20.80 23.83 21.23
CA ALA A 229 22.17 24.12 20.82
C ALA A 229 23.09 22.89 20.77
N THR A 230 22.92 21.93 21.68
CA THR A 230 23.83 20.77 21.85
C THR A 230 23.34 19.50 21.16
N GLY A 231 22.03 19.41 20.88
CA GLY A 231 21.40 18.24 20.29
C GLY A 231 20.81 17.25 21.29
N GLU A 232 21.02 17.43 22.60
CA GLU A 232 20.59 16.49 23.63
C GLU A 232 19.91 17.20 24.80
N LEU A 233 18.74 16.70 25.18
CA LEU A 233 18.02 17.08 26.39
C LEU A 233 18.34 16.05 27.47
N ASP A 234 18.82 16.51 28.62
CA ASP A 234 19.01 15.70 29.82
C ASP A 234 18.70 16.58 31.03
N VAL A 235 17.59 16.29 31.72
CA VAL A 235 17.17 17.07 32.88
C VAL A 235 16.44 16.21 33.91
N GLN A 236 16.86 16.33 35.16
CA GLN A 236 16.08 15.82 36.30
C GLN A 236 15.28 16.95 36.91
N MET A 237 13.99 16.74 37.09
CA MET A 237 13.07 17.74 37.62
C MET A 237 12.04 17.09 38.54
N ARG A 238 11.56 17.88 39.51
CA ARG A 238 10.44 17.49 40.35
C ARG A 238 9.14 18.00 39.74
N VAL A 239 8.18 17.11 39.60
CA VAL A 239 6.82 17.41 39.14
C VAL A 239 5.84 17.25 40.29
N ARG A 240 4.75 18.02 40.24
CA ARG A 240 3.63 17.90 41.18
C ARG A 240 2.48 17.18 40.50
N TRP A 241 2.03 16.08 41.06
CA TRP A 241 0.84 15.38 40.61
C TRP A 241 -0.44 16.10 41.05
N PRO A 242 -1.61 15.80 40.44
CA PRO A 242 -2.88 16.44 40.80
C PRO A 242 -3.31 16.25 42.27
N ASP A 243 -2.88 15.17 42.93
CA ASP A 243 -3.11 14.90 44.35
C ASP A 243 -2.19 15.72 45.28
N GLY A 244 -1.22 16.44 44.71
CA GLY A 244 -0.26 17.29 45.40
C GLY A 244 1.06 16.61 45.78
N SER A 245 1.23 15.30 45.52
CA SER A 245 2.51 14.61 45.74
C SER A 245 3.60 15.15 44.79
N ILE A 246 4.86 14.96 45.17
CA ILE A 246 6.02 15.39 44.39
C ILE A 246 6.77 14.15 43.94
N HIS A 247 6.99 14.06 42.63
CA HIS A 247 7.67 12.95 41.97
C HIS A 247 8.90 13.46 41.22
N ARG A 248 9.98 12.69 41.21
CA ARG A 248 11.22 13.04 40.50
C ARG A 248 11.22 12.35 39.15
N LEU A 249 11.26 13.14 38.08
CA LEU A 249 11.35 12.64 36.73
C LEU A 249 12.72 12.96 36.15
N HIS A 250 13.26 12.04 35.37
CA HIS A 250 14.41 12.24 34.51
C HIS A 250 13.95 12.22 33.07
N ASP A 251 14.10 13.35 32.40
CA ASP A 251 13.74 13.51 31.00
C ASP A 251 14.99 13.49 30.12
N ARG A 252 14.99 12.63 29.11
CA ARG A 252 16.11 12.45 28.18
C ARG A 252 15.62 12.41 26.75
N GLY A 253 16.20 13.24 25.89
CA GLY A 253 15.79 13.34 24.51
C GLY A 253 16.89 13.79 23.57
N ARG A 254 16.63 13.66 22.27
CA ARG A 254 17.52 14.10 21.19
C ARG A 254 16.80 15.07 20.28
N VAL A 255 17.53 16.09 19.84
CA VAL A 255 17.07 17.08 18.87
C VAL A 255 17.39 16.63 17.45
N TYR A 256 16.44 16.83 16.55
CA TYR A 256 16.55 16.55 15.13
C TYR A 256 16.45 17.86 14.36
N TYR A 257 17.28 17.98 13.31
CA TYR A 257 17.49 19.20 12.56
C TYR A 257 17.06 19.01 11.09
N ASP A 258 16.61 20.09 10.46
CA ASP A 258 16.35 20.13 9.02
C ASP A 258 17.65 20.24 8.20
N ASN A 259 17.54 20.23 6.87
CA ASN A 259 18.68 20.37 5.96
C ASN A 259 19.39 21.73 6.06
N ALA A 260 18.77 22.74 6.66
CA ALA A 260 19.36 24.06 6.91
C ALA A 260 20.01 24.17 8.30
N GLY A 261 19.95 23.11 9.11
CA GLY A 261 20.51 23.06 10.46
C GLY A 261 19.59 23.66 11.54
N ASN A 262 18.31 23.92 11.24
CA ASN A 262 17.37 24.41 12.24
C ASN A 262 16.78 23.23 13.03
N PRO A 263 16.62 23.34 14.36
CA PRO A 263 15.96 22.31 15.15
C PRO A 263 14.46 22.26 14.79
N VAL A 264 13.96 21.08 14.44
CA VAL A 264 12.55 20.88 14.02
C VAL A 264 11.79 19.90 14.90
N ARG A 265 12.48 19.05 15.65
CA ARG A 265 11.85 18.02 16.49
C ARG A 265 12.74 17.66 17.67
N ILE A 266 12.14 17.34 18.81
CA ILE A 266 12.82 16.73 19.96
C ILE A 266 12.04 15.47 20.33
N ALA A 267 12.70 14.33 20.49
CA ALA A 267 12.05 13.10 20.91
C ALA A 267 12.84 12.43 22.02
N GLY A 268 12.12 11.82 22.96
CA GLY A 268 12.75 11.32 24.17
C GLY A 268 11.86 10.39 24.99
N VAL A 269 12.40 10.07 26.16
CA VAL A 269 11.71 9.30 27.20
C VAL A 269 11.84 10.02 28.53
N THR A 270 10.77 9.94 29.30
CA THR A 270 10.72 10.37 30.69
C THR A 270 10.60 9.13 31.57
N VAL A 271 11.33 9.11 32.68
CA VAL A 271 11.28 8.02 33.65
C VAL A 271 11.20 8.59 35.06
N GLU A 272 10.47 7.93 35.94
CA GLU A 272 10.51 8.24 37.36
C GLU A 272 11.80 7.69 37.96
N VAL A 273 12.51 8.52 38.72
CA VAL A 273 13.77 8.14 39.37
C VAL A 273 13.62 8.21 40.88
N ASP A 274 14.17 7.22 41.56
CA ASP A 274 14.28 7.25 43.02
C ASP A 274 15.23 8.37 43.46
N GLY A 275 14.97 8.95 44.63
CA GLY A 275 15.91 9.87 45.25
C GLY A 275 17.06 9.11 45.90
N GLU A 276 18.30 9.42 45.50
CA GLU A 276 19.49 9.11 46.31
C GLU A 276 19.54 9.95 47.59
#